data_AF-A0A7Y9HS30-F1
#
_entry.id   AF-A0A7Y9HS30-F1
#
_cell.length_a   1.000
_cell.length_b   1.000
_cell.length_c   1.000
_cell.angle_alpha   90.00
_cell.angle_beta   90.00
_cell.angle_gamma   90.00
#
_symmetry.space_group_name_H-M   'P 1'
#
loop_
_entity.id
_entity.type
_entity.pdbx_description
1 polymer ?
#
loop_
_entity_poly.entity_id
_entity_poly.type
_entity_poly.pdbx_seq_one_letter_code
_entity_poly.pdbx_strand_id
1 'polypeptide(L)'
;MSKPVPTGLTVRNVSKLLEIEFDDGKSFSIPFELLRVYSPSAEVMGHGPGQEVLQVGKREVGIAGVEPVGNYAVQPTFSDGHNTGIFTWDYLYKLGSEQGVLWDGYMHRLHEAGFEGDTGRDASATLSFAPVQQSSGGGCGSGSCGCKS
;
A
#
# COMPACT_ATOMS: atom_id res chain seq x y z
N MET A 1 -29.88 4.06 6.13
CA MET A 1 -28.90 2.99 5.88
C MET A 1 -27.92 3.04 7.03
N SER A 2 -27.98 2.09 7.97
CA SER A 2 -27.00 2.02 9.06
C SER A 2 -25.62 1.74 8.45
N LYS A 3 -24.62 2.50 8.87
CA LYS A 3 -23.24 2.28 8.45
C LYS A 3 -22.73 1.02 9.14
N PRO A 4 -22.06 0.10 8.43
CA PRO A 4 -21.53 -1.10 9.07
C PRO A 4 -20.51 -0.65 10.13
N VAL A 5 -20.75 -1.07 11.37
CA VAL A 5 -19.89 -0.77 12.51
C VAL A 5 -18.95 -1.95 12.73
N PRO A 6 -17.68 -1.69 13.05
CA PRO A 6 -16.76 -2.77 13.37
C PRO A 6 -17.17 -3.41 14.69
N THR A 7 -17.25 -4.73 14.70
CA THR A 7 -17.45 -5.57 15.88
C THR A 7 -16.12 -6.09 16.44
N GLY A 8 -15.10 -6.18 15.60
CA GLY A 8 -13.76 -6.63 15.95
C GLY A 8 -12.69 -5.99 15.09
N LEU A 9 -11.54 -5.68 15.71
CA LEU A 9 -10.36 -5.17 15.00
C LEU A 9 -9.12 -5.86 15.55
N THR A 10 -8.40 -6.57 14.69
CA THR A 10 -7.19 -7.32 15.05
C THR A 10 -6.02 -6.83 14.20
N VAL A 11 -4.97 -6.36 14.88
CA VAL A 11 -3.73 -5.88 14.24
C VAL A 11 -2.70 -7.00 14.23
N ARG A 12 -2.42 -7.59 13.07
CA ARG A 12 -1.38 -8.62 12.91
C ARG A 12 -0.06 -8.00 12.48
N ASN A 13 0.76 -7.61 13.45
CA ASN A 13 2.07 -7.01 13.17
C ASN A 13 3.04 -7.95 12.43
N VAL A 14 3.02 -9.25 12.71
CA VAL A 14 3.89 -10.24 12.03
C VAL A 14 3.53 -10.38 10.56
N SER A 15 2.23 -10.50 10.24
CA SER A 15 1.74 -10.64 8.87
C SER A 15 1.51 -9.30 8.16
N LYS A 16 1.63 -8.18 8.88
CA LYS A 16 1.32 -6.80 8.43
C LYS A 16 -0.09 -6.64 7.84
N LEU A 17 -1.07 -7.27 8.50
CA LEU A 17 -2.48 -7.27 8.10
C LEU A 17 -3.34 -6.68 9.22
N LEU A 18 -4.28 -5.82 8.83
CA LEU A 18 -5.38 -5.35 9.68
C LEU A 18 -6.61 -6.19 9.35
N GLU A 19 -7.07 -6.97 10.32
CA GLU A 19 -8.33 -7.67 10.21
C GLU A 19 -9.42 -6.84 10.87
N ILE A 20 -10.50 -6.59 10.13
CA ILE A 20 -11.67 -5.87 10.61
C ILE A 20 -12.91 -6.71 10.36
N GLU A 21 -13.71 -6.88 11.39
CA GLU A 21 -14.99 -7.59 11.38
C GLU A 21 -16.09 -6.56 11.57
N PHE A 22 -17.15 -6.66 10.77
CA PHE A 22 -18.29 -5.75 10.80
C PHE A 22 -19.54 -6.46 11.33
N ASP A 23 -20.51 -5.68 11.81
CA ASP A 23 -21.78 -6.19 12.34
C ASP A 23 -22.66 -6.87 11.28
N ASP A 24 -22.40 -6.61 10.00
CA ASP A 24 -23.04 -7.29 8.87
C ASP A 24 -22.54 -8.73 8.65
N GLY A 25 -21.57 -9.18 9.46
CA GLY A 25 -20.95 -10.49 9.38
C GLY A 25 -19.84 -10.59 8.34
N LYS A 26 -19.45 -9.49 7.69
CA LYS A 26 -18.29 -9.47 6.79
C LYS A 26 -17.02 -9.18 7.56
N SER A 27 -15.96 -9.85 7.13
CA SER A 27 -14.61 -9.61 7.61
C SER A 27 -13.68 -9.33 6.44
N PHE A 28 -12.72 -8.45 6.66
CA PHE A 28 -11.74 -8.05 5.65
C PHE A 28 -10.34 -8.05 6.25
N SER A 29 -9.37 -8.52 5.47
CA SER A 29 -7.95 -8.51 5.81
C SER A 29 -7.24 -7.49 4.93
N ILE A 30 -6.85 -6.36 5.50
CA ILE A 30 -6.30 -5.21 4.77
C ILE A 30 -4.80 -5.10 5.06
N PRO A 31 -3.91 -5.17 4.06
CA PRO A 31 -2.48 -4.94 4.26
C PRO A 31 -2.19 -3.54 4.80
N PHE A 32 -1.24 -3.44 5.75
CA PHE A 32 -0.81 -2.15 6.27
C PHE A 32 -0.25 -1.23 5.18
N GLU A 33 0.39 -1.82 4.16
CA GLU A 33 0.84 -1.11 2.97
C GLU A 33 -0.33 -0.42 2.27
N LEU A 34 -1.43 -1.14 2.01
CA LEU A 34 -2.60 -0.57 1.34
C LEU A 34 -3.21 0.56 2.19
N LEU A 35 -3.33 0.36 3.50
CA LEU A 35 -3.79 1.41 4.42
C LEU A 35 -2.90 2.65 4.35
N ARG A 36 -1.58 2.48 4.32
CA ARG A 36 -0.64 3.60 4.28
C ARG A 36 -0.65 4.32 2.93
N VAL A 37 -0.69 3.58 1.82
CA VAL A 37 -0.74 4.12 0.45
C VAL A 37 -2.04 4.92 0.23
N TYR A 38 -3.16 4.38 0.70
CA TYR A 38 -4.48 5.00 0.61
C TYR A 38 -4.86 5.79 1.87
N SER A 39 -3.89 6.19 2.69
CA SER A 39 -4.17 6.97 3.89
C SER A 39 -4.67 8.36 3.49
N PRO A 40 -5.93 8.73 3.83
CA PRO A 40 -6.43 10.07 3.61
C PRO A 40 -5.83 10.95 4.72
N SER A 41 -4.61 11.46 4.52
CA SER A 41 -4.06 12.48 5.42
C SER A 41 -5.08 13.60 5.53
N ALA A 42 -5.50 13.92 6.76
CA ALA A 42 -6.57 14.86 7.08
C ALA A 42 -6.35 16.33 6.62
N GLU A 43 -5.36 16.57 5.75
CA GLU A 43 -4.93 17.87 5.25
C GLU A 43 -5.29 18.11 3.77
N VAL A 44 -5.88 17.14 3.05
CA VAL A 44 -6.16 17.28 1.61
C VAL A 44 -7.65 17.37 1.31
N MET A 45 -8.31 18.35 1.93
CA MET A 45 -9.63 18.84 1.49
C MET A 45 -9.45 19.66 0.20
N GLY A 46 -8.99 19.06 -0.91
CA GLY A 46 -8.75 19.87 -2.12
C GLY A 46 -8.09 19.25 -3.35
N HIS A 47 -7.66 17.99 -3.35
CA HIS A 47 -7.06 17.41 -4.56
C HIS A 47 -7.90 16.26 -5.10
N GLY A 48 -8.31 16.42 -6.37
CA GLY A 48 -9.10 15.43 -7.10
C GLY A 48 -8.37 14.10 -7.30
N PRO A 49 -9.07 13.09 -7.85
CA PRO A 49 -8.47 11.78 -8.14
C PRO A 49 -7.24 11.97 -9.04
N GLY A 50 -6.05 11.60 -8.55
CA GLY A 50 -4.80 11.61 -9.33
C GLY A 50 -3.61 12.40 -8.75
N GLN A 51 -3.77 13.14 -7.65
CA GLN A 51 -2.64 13.83 -6.97
C GLN A 51 -2.19 13.14 -5.67
N GLU A 52 -2.51 11.85 -5.54
CA GLU A 52 -2.01 11.01 -4.45
C GLU A 52 -0.53 10.76 -4.70
N VAL A 53 0.34 11.21 -3.80
CA VAL A 53 1.78 10.94 -3.90
C VAL A 53 1.97 9.43 -3.75
N LEU A 54 2.41 8.76 -4.81
CA LEU A 54 2.70 7.33 -4.82
C LEU A 54 3.70 7.01 -3.70
N GLN A 55 3.25 6.23 -2.71
CA GLN A 55 4.11 5.79 -1.63
C GLN A 55 4.73 4.45 -2.05
N VAL A 56 6.07 4.43 -2.18
CA VAL A 56 6.84 3.23 -2.52
C VAL A 56 7.66 2.76 -1.32
N GLY A 57 8.09 1.51 -1.34
CA GLY A 57 8.93 0.95 -0.27
C GLY A 57 8.25 0.84 1.09
N LYS A 58 6.92 0.75 1.11
CA LYS A 58 6.12 0.62 2.34
C LYS A 58 5.66 -0.81 2.61
N ARG A 59 6.17 -1.83 1.90
CA ARG A 59 5.86 -3.25 2.17
C ARG A 59 6.13 -3.66 3.61
N GLU A 60 7.10 -3.01 4.25
CA GLU A 60 7.46 -3.29 5.63
C GLU A 60 6.81 -2.37 6.67
N VAL A 61 5.91 -1.47 6.28
CA VAL A 61 5.25 -0.57 7.24
C VAL A 61 4.48 -1.38 8.29
N GLY A 62 4.67 -1.02 9.56
CA GLY A 62 3.96 -1.58 10.72
C GLY A 62 2.89 -0.63 11.22
N ILE A 63 1.96 -1.15 12.03
CA ILE A 63 1.04 -0.34 12.83
C ILE A 63 1.44 -0.48 14.29
N ALA A 64 1.92 0.61 14.87
CA ALA A 64 2.33 0.69 16.26
C ALA A 64 1.12 0.74 17.22
N GLY A 65 0.00 1.30 16.78
CA GLY A 65 -1.22 1.39 17.56
C GLY A 65 -2.41 1.84 16.72
N VAL A 66 -3.63 1.66 17.23
CA VAL A 66 -4.85 2.11 16.56
C VAL A 66 -5.72 2.78 17.60
N GLU A 67 -5.90 4.09 17.46
CA GLU A 67 -6.69 4.89 18.40
C GLU A 67 -8.08 5.14 17.82
N PRO A 68 -9.18 4.88 18.55
CA PRO A 68 -10.52 5.20 18.09
C PRO A 68 -10.74 6.72 18.08
N VAL A 69 -11.27 7.25 16.98
CA VAL A 69 -11.65 8.66 16.84
C VAL A 69 -13.17 8.75 16.90
N GLY A 70 -13.68 9.08 18.10
CA GLY A 70 -15.11 9.11 18.37
C GLY A 70 -15.73 7.72 18.21
N ASN A 71 -16.86 7.64 17.50
CA ASN A 71 -17.59 6.38 17.23
C ASN A 71 -17.69 6.04 15.73
N TYR A 72 -16.91 6.71 14.87
CA TYR A 72 -17.08 6.61 13.41
C TYR A 72 -15.78 6.34 12.64
N ALA A 73 -14.62 6.37 13.31
CA ALA A 73 -13.32 6.22 12.68
C ALA A 73 -12.26 5.71 13.67
N VAL A 74 -11.13 5.30 13.10
CA VAL A 74 -9.88 5.02 13.81
C VAL A 74 -8.71 5.76 13.18
N GLN A 75 -7.72 6.04 14.00
CA GLN A 75 -6.45 6.64 13.65
C GLN A 75 -5.34 5.64 13.93
N PRO A 76 -4.89 4.87 12.92
CA PRO A 76 -3.73 4.02 13.04
C PRO A 76 -2.45 4.88 13.12
N THR A 77 -1.59 4.51 14.05
CA THR A 77 -0.22 5.03 14.17
C THR A 77 0.71 4.08 13.44
N PHE A 78 1.30 4.53 12.34
CA PHE A 78 2.24 3.76 11.54
C PHE A 78 3.66 3.84 12.13
N SER A 79 4.43 2.77 11.95
CA SER A 79 5.82 2.71 12.41
C SER A 79 6.77 3.65 11.65
N ASP A 80 6.35 4.17 10.49
CA ASP A 80 7.13 5.13 9.70
C ASP A 80 6.96 6.58 10.17
N GLY A 81 6.32 6.79 11.33
CA GLY A 81 6.09 8.10 11.95
C GLY A 81 4.80 8.78 11.52
N HIS A 82 4.01 8.18 10.61
CA HIS A 82 2.72 8.72 10.21
C HIS A 82 1.62 8.35 11.20
N ASN A 83 0.88 9.35 11.67
CA ASN A 83 -0.23 9.15 12.60
C ASN A 83 -1.40 10.11 12.34
N THR A 84 -1.43 10.82 11.22
CA THR A 84 -2.45 11.84 10.91
C THR A 84 -3.61 11.32 10.05
N GLY A 85 -3.55 10.07 9.59
CA GLY A 85 -4.59 9.45 8.78
C GLY A 85 -5.80 9.02 9.62
N ILE A 86 -6.99 9.51 9.28
CA ILE A 86 -8.26 9.11 9.93
C ILE A 86 -9.03 8.20 8.97
N PHE A 87 -9.27 6.96 9.40
CA PHE A 87 -9.96 5.96 8.62
C PHE A 87 -11.36 5.76 9.20
N THR A 88 -12.36 6.24 8.47
CA THR A 88 -13.76 6.01 8.85
C THR A 88 -14.15 4.54 8.64
N TRP A 89 -15.16 4.06 9.37
CA TRP A 89 -15.67 2.70 9.20
C TRP A 89 -16.11 2.41 7.77
N ASP A 90 -16.83 3.37 7.15
CA ASP A 90 -17.23 3.28 5.74
C ASP A 90 -16.01 3.14 4.82
N TYR A 91 -14.93 3.87 5.10
CA TYR A 91 -13.72 3.84 4.28
C TYR A 91 -12.96 2.52 4.45
N LEU A 92 -12.83 2.00 5.67
CA LEU A 92 -12.24 0.68 5.90
C LEU A 92 -13.04 -0.44 5.22
N TYR A 93 -14.37 -0.35 5.26
CA TYR A 93 -15.24 -1.27 4.54
C TYR A 93 -15.03 -1.19 3.02
N LYS A 94 -14.91 0.03 2.48
CA LYS A 94 -14.58 0.26 1.07
C LYS A 94 -13.21 -0.30 0.71
N LEU A 95 -12.18 -0.05 1.51
CA LEU A 95 -10.82 -0.56 1.30
C LEU A 95 -10.80 -2.10 1.31
N GLY A 96 -11.56 -2.73 2.20
CA GLY A 96 -11.68 -4.18 2.25
C GLY A 96 -12.45 -4.76 1.05
N SER A 97 -13.58 -4.15 0.69
CA SER A 97 -14.44 -4.65 -0.40
C SER A 97 -13.88 -4.38 -1.80
N GLU A 98 -13.23 -3.24 -2.00
CA GLU A 98 -12.61 -2.83 -3.27
C GLU A 98 -11.10 -3.08 -3.29
N GLN A 99 -10.57 -3.84 -2.34
CA GLN A 99 -9.15 -4.13 -2.20
C GLN A 99 -8.51 -4.53 -3.53
N GLY A 100 -9.14 -5.43 -4.30
CA GLY A 100 -8.61 -5.90 -5.57
C GLY A 100 -8.45 -4.79 -6.61
N VAL A 101 -9.43 -3.89 -6.72
CA VAL A 101 -9.41 -2.77 -7.68
C VAL A 101 -8.40 -1.71 -7.27
N LEU A 102 -8.35 -1.39 -5.98
CA LEU A 102 -7.38 -0.44 -5.43
C LEU A 102 -5.96 -0.97 -5.58
N TRP A 103 -5.76 -2.26 -5.32
CA TRP A 103 -4.47 -2.91 -5.48
C TRP A 103 -3.98 -2.92 -6.91
N ASP A 104 -4.86 -3.25 -7.86
CA ASP A 104 -4.54 -3.22 -9.29
C ASP A 104 -4.14 -1.81 -9.75
N GLY A 105 -4.90 -0.78 -9.32
CA GLY A 105 -4.56 0.61 -9.59
C GLY A 105 -3.23 1.04 -8.96
N TYR A 106 -2.92 0.58 -7.75
CA TYR A 106 -1.60 0.82 -7.13
C TYR A 106 -0.47 0.15 -7.92
N MET A 107 -0.63 -1.10 -8.34
CA MET A 107 0.35 -1.81 -9.16
C MET A 107 0.57 -1.12 -10.52
N HIS A 108 -0.50 -0.62 -11.15
CA HIS A 108 -0.39 0.15 -12.38
C HIS A 108 0.45 1.41 -12.18
N ARG A 109 0.22 2.16 -11.10
CA ARG A 109 1.01 3.36 -10.75
C ARG A 109 2.48 3.04 -10.49
N LEU A 110 2.78 1.91 -9.84
CA LEU A 110 4.16 1.44 -9.65
C LEU A 110 4.83 1.16 -11.01
N HIS A 111 4.13 0.50 -11.92
CA HIS A 111 4.63 0.23 -13.26
C HIS A 111 4.85 1.53 -14.06
N GLU A 112 3.92 2.48 -13.99
CA GLU A 112 4.08 3.82 -14.60
C GLU A 112 5.25 4.61 -14.01
N ALA A 113 5.55 4.41 -12.72
CA ALA A 113 6.71 5.00 -12.06
C ALA A 113 8.04 4.29 -12.42
N GLY A 114 8.00 3.23 -13.24
CA GLY A 114 9.20 2.52 -13.72
C GLY A 114 9.63 1.34 -12.86
N PHE A 115 8.79 0.86 -11.94
CA PHE A 115 9.08 -0.35 -11.17
C PHE A 115 8.60 -1.61 -11.92
N GLU A 116 9.43 -2.64 -11.95
CA GLU A 116 9.09 -3.92 -12.55
C GLU A 116 8.30 -4.79 -11.55
N GLY A 117 7.04 -5.11 -11.87
CA GLY A 117 6.20 -5.96 -11.02
C GLY A 117 5.94 -5.38 -9.63
N ASP A 118 6.25 -6.14 -8.57
CA ASP A 118 6.08 -5.71 -7.18
C ASP A 118 7.35 -5.09 -6.57
N THR A 119 8.40 -4.86 -7.35
CA THR A 119 9.68 -4.31 -6.85
C THR A 119 9.52 -2.94 -6.20
N GLY A 120 8.59 -2.11 -6.67
CA GLY A 120 8.28 -0.80 -6.08
C GLY A 120 7.70 -0.85 -4.68
N ARG A 121 7.33 -2.05 -4.20
CA ARG A 121 6.83 -2.27 -2.85
C ARG A 121 7.98 -2.55 -1.87
N ASP A 122 9.07 -3.12 -2.36
CA ASP A 122 10.22 -3.53 -1.55
C ASP A 122 10.81 -2.35 -0.76
N ALA A 123 11.22 -2.55 0.50
CA ALA A 123 11.69 -1.47 1.35
C ALA A 123 12.90 -0.69 0.79
N SER A 124 13.63 -1.29 -0.16
CA SER A 124 14.71 -0.64 -0.90
C SER A 124 14.24 0.28 -2.04
N ALA A 125 12.96 0.21 -2.43
CA ALA A 125 12.40 0.99 -3.52
C ALA A 125 12.37 2.47 -3.17
N THR A 126 13.08 3.25 -3.98
CA THR A 126 13.06 4.72 -3.91
C THR A 126 12.54 5.22 -5.25
N LEU A 127 11.65 6.23 -5.24
CA LEU A 127 11.25 6.94 -6.45
C LEU A 127 12.47 7.62 -7.04
N SER A 128 13.13 6.94 -7.96
CA SER A 128 14.19 7.53 -8.77
C SER A 128 13.52 8.34 -9.87
N PHE A 129 13.43 9.66 -9.71
CA PHE A 129 13.10 10.58 -10.82
C PHE A 129 14.24 10.65 -11.86
N ALA A 130 14.93 9.53 -12.11
CA ALA A 130 15.93 9.41 -13.14
C ALA A 130 15.21 9.09 -14.47
N PRO A 131 15.61 9.69 -15.60
CA PRO A 131 15.00 9.36 -16.89
C PRO A 131 15.16 7.86 -17.15
N VAL A 132 14.06 7.24 -17.55
CA VAL A 132 13.95 5.83 -17.93
C VAL A 132 15.12 5.42 -18.84
N GLN A 133 16.08 4.66 -18.32
CA GLN A 133 17.04 3.97 -19.18
C GLN A 133 16.51 2.56 -19.42
N GLN A 134 15.77 2.46 -20.52
CA GLN A 134 15.21 1.24 -21.08
C GLN A 134 16.32 0.19 -21.26
N SER A 135 16.46 -0.73 -20.31
CA SER A 135 17.39 -1.85 -20.43
C SER A 135 16.75 -2.92 -21.30
N SER A 136 17.05 -2.85 -22.59
CA SER A 136 16.59 -3.80 -23.61
C SER A 136 17.65 -4.89 -23.82
N GLY A 137 17.35 -6.14 -23.44
CA GLY A 137 17.94 -7.41 -23.95
C GLY A 137 19.44 -7.64 -23.70
N GLY A 138 19.99 -8.83 -23.53
CA GLY A 138 19.56 -10.21 -23.74
C GLY A 138 20.79 -11.07 -24.13
N GLY A 139 20.94 -12.26 -23.55
CA GLY A 139 21.86 -13.35 -23.99
C GLY A 139 23.29 -13.28 -23.43
N CYS A 140 23.76 -14.13 -22.52
CA CYS A 140 23.99 -15.59 -22.56
C CYS A 140 25.13 -16.04 -23.52
N GLY A 141 26.08 -16.82 -22.99
CA GLY A 141 26.83 -17.81 -23.78
C GLY A 141 28.34 -17.60 -23.96
N SER A 142 29.10 -18.04 -22.97
CA SER A 142 30.28 -18.93 -23.05
C SER A 142 31.03 -19.07 -24.40
N GLY A 143 32.33 -18.76 -24.40
CA GLY A 143 33.24 -19.12 -25.50
C GLY A 143 34.71 -18.95 -25.12
N SER A 144 35.25 -19.90 -24.37
CA SER A 144 36.68 -20.04 -24.10
C SER A 144 37.42 -20.61 -25.32
N CYS A 145 38.73 -20.31 -25.37
CA CYS A 145 39.81 -20.98 -26.11
C CYS A 145 40.06 -20.64 -27.60
N GLY A 146 41.32 -20.27 -27.89
CA GLY A 146 42.04 -20.85 -29.04
C GLY A 146 42.94 -19.95 -29.89
N CYS A 147 44.19 -19.74 -29.44
CA CYS A 147 45.48 -19.82 -30.16
C CYS A 147 45.67 -19.53 -31.67
N LYS A 148 46.93 -19.09 -31.96
CA LYS A 148 47.73 -19.08 -33.23
C LYS A 148 47.82 -17.70 -33.90
N SER A 149 48.97 -17.21 -34.36
CA SER A 149 50.38 -17.66 -34.43
C SER A 149 51.26 -16.43 -34.64
#